data_AF-A0ABC8RWJ8-F1
#
_entry.id   AF-A0ABC8RWJ8-F1
#
_cell.length_a   1.000
_cell.length_b   1.000
_cell.length_c   1.000
_cell.angle_alpha   90.00
_cell.angle_beta   90.00
_cell.angle_gamma   90.00
#
_symmetry.space_group_name_H-M   'P 1'
#
loop_
_entity.id
_entity.type
_entity.pdbx_description
1 polymer ?
#
loop_
_entity_poly.entity_id
_entity_poly.type
_entity_poly.pdbx_seq_one_letter_code
_entity_poly.pdbx_strand_id
1 'polypeptide(L)'
;MGTIEIWAELLENAKCLMDCEAVEILQGIQVQMVILSEDPAIKIPISFDRGLQYAKRGSHYTSPHSVRRVLENSALKQHNVSDGEVSMIANVGPESVEEVFALVPSLKVKEMVLCGAGGTSDAKQVMVGYLDAAAK
;
A
#
# COMPACT_ATOMS: atom_id res chain seq x y z
N MET A 1 23.53 -10.23 7.86
CA MET A 1 22.10 -10.17 8.23
C MET A 1 21.34 -10.19 6.92
N GLY A 2 20.67 -11.29 6.57
CA GLY A 2 20.01 -11.43 5.26
C GLY A 2 18.71 -10.64 5.26
N THR A 3 18.53 -9.76 4.28
CA THR A 3 17.24 -9.13 3.98
C THR A 3 16.29 -10.21 3.47
N ILE A 4 15.15 -10.40 4.14
CA ILE A 4 14.05 -11.19 3.61
C ILE A 4 13.39 -10.33 2.54
N GLU A 5 13.63 -10.66 1.26
CA GLU A 5 12.91 -10.04 0.16
C GLU A 5 11.51 -10.67 0.10
N ILE A 6 10.57 -10.13 0.89
CA ILE A 6 9.16 -10.57 0.93
C ILE A 6 8.51 -10.64 -0.46
N TRP A 7 9.05 -9.89 -1.42
CA TRP A 7 8.60 -9.86 -2.81
C TRP A 7 9.06 -11.08 -3.62
N ALA A 8 10.13 -11.77 -3.21
CA ALA A 8 10.68 -12.94 -3.91
C ALA A 8 9.82 -14.20 -3.72
N GLU A 9 8.98 -14.25 -2.68
CA GLU A 9 8.04 -15.36 -2.42
C GLU A 9 6.64 -15.09 -3.00
N LEU A 10 6.38 -13.90 -3.53
CA LEU A 10 5.12 -13.56 -4.19
C LEU A 10 5.08 -14.15 -5.61
N LEU A 11 3.91 -14.61 -6.05
CA LEU A 11 3.69 -15.02 -7.44
C LEU A 11 4.05 -13.86 -8.39
N GLU A 12 4.66 -14.15 -9.55
CA GLU A 12 5.09 -13.13 -10.54
C GLU A 12 3.97 -12.17 -10.99
N ASN A 13 2.71 -12.58 -10.83
CA ASN A 13 1.52 -11.80 -11.16
C ASN A 13 0.70 -11.34 -9.94
N ALA A 14 1.22 -11.52 -8.73
CA ALA A 14 0.56 -11.06 -7.53
C ALA A 14 0.53 -9.53 -7.50
N LYS A 15 -0.66 -8.96 -7.32
CA LYS A 15 -0.84 -7.52 -7.13
C LYS A 15 -1.00 -7.24 -5.64
N CYS A 16 -0.17 -6.34 -5.12
CA CYS A 16 -0.32 -5.86 -3.76
C CYS A 16 -1.56 -4.97 -3.63
N LEU A 17 -2.31 -5.15 -2.55
CA LEU A 17 -3.49 -4.36 -2.22
C LEU A 17 -3.18 -3.47 -1.03
N MET A 18 -3.68 -2.24 -1.09
CA MET A 18 -3.73 -1.38 0.10
C MET A 18 -4.87 -1.85 1.02
N ASP A 19 -4.76 -1.60 2.32
CA ASP A 19 -5.78 -1.99 3.31
C ASP A 19 -7.15 -1.38 2.95
N CYS A 20 -7.16 -0.14 2.46
CA CYS A 20 -8.37 0.54 2.03
C CYS A 20 -9.04 -0.13 0.80
N GLU A 21 -8.25 -0.76 -0.08
CA GLU A 21 -8.76 -1.53 -1.22
C GLU A 21 -9.25 -2.91 -0.77
N ALA A 22 -8.54 -3.51 0.18
CA ALA A 22 -8.99 -4.73 0.83
C ALA A 22 -10.33 -4.51 1.55
N VAL A 23 -10.56 -3.34 2.17
CA VAL A 23 -11.86 -2.98 2.74
C VAL A 23 -12.96 -2.98 1.68
N GLU A 24 -12.78 -2.30 0.56
CA GLU A 24 -13.80 -2.24 -0.51
C GLU A 24 -14.16 -3.64 -1.03
N ILE A 25 -13.15 -4.47 -1.29
CA ILE A 25 -13.34 -5.85 -1.78
C ILE A 25 -14.05 -6.69 -0.72
N LEU A 26 -13.57 -6.68 0.53
CA LEU A 26 -14.14 -7.48 1.61
C LEU A 26 -15.56 -7.02 1.98
N GLN A 27 -15.89 -5.73 1.88
CA GLN A 27 -17.26 -5.25 2.05
C GLN A 27 -18.18 -5.74 0.92
N GLY A 28 -17.72 -5.71 -0.33
CA GLY A 28 -18.45 -6.26 -1.46
C GLY A 28 -18.76 -7.75 -1.27
N ILE A 29 -17.78 -8.52 -0.79
CA ILE A 29 -17.95 -9.94 -0.47
C ILE A 29 -18.92 -10.12 0.72
N GLN A 30 -18.82 -9.29 1.77
CA GLN A 30 -19.70 -9.37 2.93
C GLN A 30 -21.17 -9.23 2.55
N VAL A 31 -21.51 -8.37 1.58
CA VAL A 31 -22.88 -8.24 1.06
C VAL A 31 -23.38 -9.56 0.47
N GLN A 32 -22.54 -10.26 -0.29
CA GLN A 32 -22.90 -11.56 -0.87
C GLN A 32 -22.99 -12.67 0.20
N MET A 33 -22.16 -12.60 1.24
CA MET A 33 -22.14 -13.59 2.32
C MET A 33 -23.39 -13.58 3.19
N VAL A 34 -24.09 -12.44 3.30
CA VAL A 34 -25.40 -12.39 3.98
C VAL A 34 -26.38 -13.35 3.29
N ILE A 35 -26.41 -13.37 1.96
CA ILE A 35 -27.27 -14.27 1.18
C ILE A 35 -26.85 -15.73 1.41
N LEU A 36 -25.55 -16.02 1.36
CA LEU A 36 -25.03 -17.37 1.58
C LEU A 36 -25.28 -17.90 3.00
N SER A 37 -25.38 -17.00 4.00
CA SER A 37 -25.62 -17.38 5.38
C SER A 37 -27.04 -17.92 5.65
N GLU A 38 -27.96 -17.74 4.70
CA GLU A 38 -29.29 -18.36 4.76
C GLU A 38 -29.23 -19.89 4.59
N ASP A 39 -28.17 -20.41 3.95
CA ASP A 39 -27.91 -21.84 3.85
C ASP A 39 -27.05 -22.32 5.04
N PRO A 40 -27.61 -23.11 5.98
CA PRO A 40 -26.87 -23.59 7.16
C PRO A 40 -25.73 -24.57 6.83
N ALA A 41 -25.66 -25.10 5.61
CA ALA A 41 -24.52 -25.91 5.15
C ALA A 41 -23.29 -25.05 4.83
N ILE A 42 -23.48 -23.76 4.53
CA ILE A 42 -22.39 -22.84 4.20
C ILE A 42 -21.85 -22.20 5.47
N LYS A 43 -20.58 -22.49 5.78
CA LYS A 43 -19.89 -21.91 6.94
C LYS A 43 -18.98 -20.77 6.49
N ILE A 44 -19.31 -19.57 6.95
CA ILE A 44 -18.45 -18.41 6.80
C ILE A 44 -17.19 -18.58 7.67
N PRO A 45 -15.98 -18.45 7.11
CA PRO A 45 -14.74 -18.54 7.88
C PRO A 45 -14.60 -17.39 8.90
N ILE A 46 -14.21 -17.71 10.14
CA ILE A 46 -13.92 -16.70 11.19
C ILE A 46 -12.81 -15.72 10.76
N SER A 47 -11.88 -16.18 9.91
CA SER A 47 -10.83 -15.34 9.34
C SER A 47 -11.38 -14.19 8.49
N PHE A 48 -12.57 -14.35 7.90
CA PHE A 48 -13.19 -13.30 7.09
C PHE A 48 -13.49 -12.06 7.91
N ASP A 49 -14.23 -12.21 9.02
CA ASP A 49 -14.60 -11.08 9.89
C ASP A 49 -13.36 -10.41 10.49
N ARG A 50 -12.35 -11.21 10.85
CA ARG A 50 -11.07 -10.69 11.36
C ARG A 50 -10.30 -9.93 10.29
N GLY A 51 -10.26 -10.44 9.06
CA GLY A 51 -9.61 -9.78 7.93
C GLY A 51 -10.28 -8.44 7.60
N LEU A 52 -11.61 -8.41 7.56
CA LEU A 52 -12.36 -7.17 7.33
C LEU A 52 -12.15 -6.15 8.46
N GLN A 53 -12.15 -6.60 9.72
CA GLN A 53 -11.87 -5.72 10.86
C GLN A 53 -10.44 -5.16 10.83
N TYR A 54 -9.45 -5.99 10.47
CA TYR A 54 -8.07 -5.57 10.30
C TYR A 54 -7.96 -4.50 9.22
N ALA A 55 -8.49 -4.76 8.03
CA ALA A 55 -8.43 -3.83 6.90
C ALA A 55 -9.11 -2.48 7.22
N LYS A 56 -10.23 -2.50 7.95
CA LYS A 56 -10.92 -1.29 8.39
C LYS A 56 -10.08 -0.45 9.37
N ARG A 57 -9.24 -1.07 10.19
CA ARG A 57 -8.36 -0.37 11.15
C ARG A 57 -7.12 0.23 10.47
N GLY A 58 -6.57 -0.47 9.48
CA GLY A 58 -5.40 -0.04 8.72
C GLY A 58 -5.70 0.99 7.62
N SER A 59 -6.98 1.32 7.39
CA SER A 59 -7.35 2.34 6.41
C SER A 59 -7.05 3.75 6.97
N HIS A 60 -5.82 4.19 6.78
CA HIS A 60 -5.38 5.56 7.12
C HIS A 60 -5.98 6.63 6.20
N TYR A 61 -6.59 6.22 5.09
CA TYR A 61 -7.10 7.13 4.06
C TYR A 61 -8.60 7.02 3.88
N THR A 62 -9.22 8.17 3.62
CA THR A 62 -10.65 8.29 3.33
C THR A 62 -10.99 7.91 1.88
N SER A 63 -9.99 7.98 0.98
CA SER A 63 -10.16 7.73 -0.46
C SER A 63 -9.05 6.86 -1.04
N PRO A 64 -9.29 5.54 -1.24
CA PRO A 64 -8.37 4.61 -1.91
C PRO A 64 -7.91 5.14 -3.28
N HIS A 65 -8.83 5.73 -4.03
CA HIS A 65 -8.56 6.32 -5.33
C HIS A 65 -7.61 7.53 -5.26
N SER A 66 -7.69 8.37 -4.22
CA SER A 66 -6.79 9.53 -4.11
C SER A 66 -5.36 9.11 -3.82
N VAL A 67 -5.20 8.12 -2.94
CA VAL A 67 -3.91 7.52 -2.57
C VAL A 67 -3.31 6.78 -3.75
N ARG A 68 -4.08 5.90 -4.40
CA ARG A 68 -3.64 5.19 -5.61
C ARG A 68 -3.28 6.16 -6.71
N ARG A 69 -4.06 7.22 -6.92
CA ARG A 69 -3.78 8.20 -7.97
C ARG A 69 -2.53 9.02 -7.65
N VAL A 70 -2.26 9.36 -6.40
CA VAL A 70 -0.98 9.99 -6.04
C VAL A 70 0.15 8.99 -6.16
N LEU A 71 0.03 7.75 -5.72
CA LEU A 71 1.11 6.76 -5.84
C LEU A 71 1.37 6.29 -7.29
N GLU A 72 0.33 6.20 -8.12
CA GLU A 72 0.41 5.79 -9.53
C GLU A 72 0.71 6.94 -10.50
N ASN A 73 0.26 8.18 -10.23
CA ASN A 73 0.60 9.37 -11.05
C ASN A 73 1.74 10.21 -10.46
N SER A 74 2.25 9.90 -9.28
CA SER A 74 3.46 10.55 -8.78
C SER A 74 4.68 9.98 -9.48
N ALA A 75 5.73 10.80 -9.50
CA ALA A 75 7.05 10.43 -9.98
C ALA A 75 7.64 9.16 -9.31
N LEU A 76 6.99 8.51 -8.33
CA LEU A 76 7.37 7.18 -7.82
C LEU A 76 7.40 6.10 -8.91
N LYS A 77 6.41 6.04 -9.81
CA LYS A 77 6.48 5.09 -10.95
C LYS A 77 7.65 5.41 -11.88
N GLN A 78 8.02 6.68 -12.03
CA GLN A 78 9.20 7.11 -12.80
C GLN A 78 10.52 6.72 -12.12
N HIS A 79 10.49 6.39 -10.83
CA HIS A 79 11.64 5.95 -10.03
C HIS A 79 11.69 4.43 -9.76
N ASN A 80 10.98 3.61 -10.56
CA ASN A 80 10.92 2.15 -10.43
C ASN A 80 10.49 1.68 -9.03
N VAL A 81 9.59 2.39 -8.37
CA VAL A 81 8.99 1.94 -7.11
C VAL A 81 8.00 0.82 -7.39
N SER A 82 8.13 -0.32 -6.71
CA SER A 82 7.27 -1.48 -6.94
C SER A 82 5.87 -1.27 -6.33
N ASP A 83 4.86 -1.96 -6.86
CA ASP A 83 3.50 -1.98 -6.28
C ASP A 83 3.50 -2.40 -4.81
N GLY A 84 4.48 -3.22 -4.42
CA GLY A 84 4.72 -3.64 -3.06
C GLY A 84 5.24 -2.53 -2.15
N GLU A 85 6.27 -1.79 -2.60
CA GLU A 85 6.79 -0.62 -1.88
C GLU A 85 5.71 0.45 -1.71
N VAL A 86 4.92 0.68 -2.76
CA VAL A 86 3.75 1.56 -2.75
C VAL A 86 2.72 1.12 -1.70
N SER A 87 2.34 -0.16 -1.70
CA SER A 87 1.34 -0.70 -0.76
C SER A 87 1.82 -0.64 0.69
N MET A 88 3.11 -0.89 0.91
CA MET A 88 3.72 -0.82 2.24
C MET A 88 3.68 0.59 2.80
N ILE A 89 4.11 1.58 2.01
CA ILE A 89 4.07 2.99 2.40
C ILE A 89 2.62 3.40 2.71
N ALA A 90 1.68 3.06 1.82
CA ALA A 90 0.28 3.36 2.02
C ALA A 90 -0.26 2.76 3.34
N ASN A 91 -0.06 1.47 3.58
CA ASN A 91 -0.65 0.79 4.74
C ASN A 91 0.00 1.18 6.07
N VAL A 92 1.29 1.51 6.08
CA VAL A 92 1.98 1.95 7.29
C VAL A 92 1.65 3.42 7.61
N GLY A 93 1.42 4.25 6.59
CA GLY A 93 1.08 5.66 6.76
C GLY A 93 2.18 6.47 7.46
N PRO A 94 3.42 6.48 6.95
CA PRO A 94 4.51 7.26 7.55
C PRO A 94 4.19 8.76 7.54
N GLU A 95 4.63 9.49 8.56
CA GLU A 95 4.37 10.92 8.76
C GLU A 95 5.52 11.81 8.27
N SER A 96 6.66 11.20 7.91
CA SER A 96 7.85 11.90 7.45
C SER A 96 8.59 11.16 6.32
N VAL A 97 9.42 11.92 5.59
CA VAL A 97 10.28 11.36 4.53
C VAL A 97 11.33 10.41 5.14
N GLU A 98 11.80 10.71 6.34
CA GLU A 98 12.73 9.88 7.09
C GLU A 98 12.12 8.52 7.46
N GLU A 99 10.87 8.49 7.88
CA GLU A 99 10.13 7.24 8.14
C GLU A 99 9.94 6.42 6.87
N VAL A 100 9.65 7.06 5.74
CA VAL A 100 9.55 6.39 4.44
C VAL A 100 10.88 5.72 4.09
N PHE A 101 12.01 6.42 4.23
CA PHE A 101 13.32 5.85 3.92
C PHE A 101 13.74 4.77 4.92
N ALA A 102 13.31 4.84 6.17
CA ALA A 102 13.51 3.78 7.15
C ALA A 102 12.67 2.54 6.80
N LEU A 103 11.44 2.74 6.33
CA LEU A 103 10.50 1.68 5.96
C LEU A 103 10.87 1.00 4.64
N VAL A 104 11.30 1.79 3.64
CA VAL A 104 11.66 1.34 2.30
C VAL A 104 13.08 1.80 1.96
N PRO A 105 14.13 1.13 2.48
CA PRO A 105 15.52 1.53 2.31
C PRO A 105 16.00 1.57 0.85
N SER A 106 15.37 0.79 -0.03
CA SER A 106 15.61 0.79 -1.48
C SER A 106 15.36 2.16 -2.12
N LEU A 107 14.46 2.98 -1.57
CA LEU A 107 14.23 4.36 -2.04
C LEU A 107 15.42 5.29 -1.75
N LYS A 108 16.13 5.06 -0.65
CA LYS A 108 17.33 5.83 -0.29
C LYS A 108 18.50 5.55 -1.22
N VAL A 109 18.64 4.29 -1.67
CA VAL A 109 19.64 3.91 -2.68
C VAL A 109 19.30 4.52 -4.04
N LYS A 110 18.02 4.55 -4.40
CA LYS A 110 17.53 5.20 -5.62
C LYS A 110 17.76 6.74 -5.58
N GLU A 111 17.62 7.38 -4.43
CA GLU A 111 17.98 8.81 -4.21
C GLU A 111 19.48 9.08 -4.49
N MET A 112 20.38 8.21 -4.02
CA MET A 112 21.82 8.35 -4.21
C MET A 112 22.26 8.19 -5.68
N VAL A 113 21.63 7.30 -6.43
CA VAL A 113 21.90 7.11 -7.87
C VAL A 113 21.45 8.33 -8.69
N LEU A 114 20.36 9.00 -8.27
CA LEU A 114 19.85 10.21 -8.91
C LEU A 114 20.67 11.47 -8.56
N CYS A 115 21.25 11.53 -7.36
CA CYS A 115 22.14 12.64 -6.96
C CYS A 115 23.44 12.73 -7.78
N GLY A 116 23.86 11.64 -8.44
CA GLY A 116 24.97 11.67 -9.41
C GLY A 116 24.66 12.45 -10.69
N ALA A 117 23.39 12.73 -10.95
CA ALA A 117 22.88 13.48 -12.09
C ALA A 117 22.09 14.73 -11.65
N GLY A 118 22.63 15.55 -10.74
CA GLY A 118 22.19 16.94 -10.54
C GLY A 118 20.74 17.19 -10.08
N GLY A 119 20.00 16.19 -9.61
CA GLY A 119 18.58 16.31 -9.22
C GLY A 119 18.29 15.85 -7.80
N THR A 120 18.72 16.60 -6.78
CA THR A 120 18.37 16.35 -5.36
C THR A 120 16.93 16.78 -5.01
N SER A 121 16.17 17.31 -5.97
CA SER A 121 14.86 17.93 -5.73
C SER A 121 13.68 16.97 -5.89
N ASP A 122 13.79 15.92 -6.71
CA ASP A 122 12.59 15.21 -7.17
C ASP A 122 12.04 14.23 -6.12
N ALA A 123 12.84 13.29 -5.61
CA ALA A 123 12.35 12.24 -4.70
C ALA A 123 11.72 12.80 -3.41
N LYS A 124 12.31 13.83 -2.80
CA LYS A 124 11.72 14.49 -1.63
C LYS A 124 10.42 15.21 -1.97
N GLN A 125 10.34 15.89 -3.12
CA GLN A 125 9.12 16.54 -3.58
C GLN A 125 7.99 15.53 -3.83
N VAL A 126 8.33 14.35 -4.36
CA VAL A 126 7.40 13.24 -4.53
C VAL A 126 6.86 12.76 -3.18
N MET A 127 7.73 12.56 -2.20
CA MET A 127 7.33 12.08 -0.88
C MET A 127 6.51 13.13 -0.11
N VAL A 128 6.84 14.42 -0.25
CA VAL A 128 6.01 15.52 0.28
C VAL A 128 4.62 15.51 -0.36
N GLY A 129 4.54 15.32 -1.69
CA GLY A 129 3.25 15.20 -2.39
C GLY A 129 2.43 13.98 -1.95
N TYR A 130 3.10 12.87 -1.62
CA TYR A 130 2.45 11.71 -1.01
C TYR A 130 1.91 12.02 0.40
N LEU A 131 2.71 12.63 1.28
CA LEU A 131 2.28 13.01 2.63
C LEU A 131 1.10 14.00 2.60
N ASP A 132 1.12 14.97 1.69
CA ASP A 132 0.01 15.93 1.49
C ASP A 132 -1.29 15.26 0.98
N ALA A 133 -1.16 14.18 0.20
CA ALA A 133 -2.30 13.40 -0.28
C ALA A 133 -2.81 12.39 0.77
N ALA A 134 -1.91 11.92 1.64
CA ALA A 134 -2.19 11.05 2.77
C ALA A 134 -2.95 11.76 3.89
N ALA A 135 -2.76 13.08 4.05
CA ALA A 135 -3.35 13.89 5.12
C ALA A 135 -4.83 14.34 4.89
N LYS A 136 -5.51 13.89 3.82
CA LYS A 136 -6.90 14.25 3.47
C LYS A 136 -7.77 13.01 3.29
#